data_AF-A0A0F9JU54-F1
#
_entry.id   AF-A0A0F9JU54-F1
#
_cell.length_a   1.000
_cell.length_b   1.000
_cell.length_c   1.000
_cell.angle_alpha   90.00
_cell.angle_beta   90.00
_cell.angle_gamma   90.00
#
_symmetry.space_group_name_H-M   'P 1'
#
loop_
_entity.id
_entity.type
_entity.pdbx_description
1 polymer ?
#
loop_
_entity_poly.entity_id
_entity_poly.type
_entity_poly.pdbx_seq_one_letter_code
_entity_poly.pdbx_strand_id
1 'polypeptide(L)'
;LKDYETPNKSVIKGISKNAVKLEDGSFQQQQWPSLRGILRGSDSDSYTVKKVTKVLTRKYTKGDVSADGFVHPFSLYEYDQQTLWQE
;
A
#
# COMPACT_ATOMS: atom_id res chain seq x y z
N LEU A 1 1.37 3.64 -13.26
CA LEU A 1 0.76 2.50 -12.52
C LEU A 1 1.77 1.35 -12.48
N LYS A 2 1.76 0.44 -11.47
CA LYS A 2 2.78 -0.63 -11.31
C LYS A 2 2.25 -2.05 -11.55
N ASP A 3 1.04 -2.17 -12.09
CA ASP A 3 0.47 -3.45 -12.47
C ASP A 3 1.14 -3.95 -13.75
N TYR A 4 1.19 -5.27 -13.93
CA TYR A 4 1.78 -5.86 -15.13
C TYR A 4 1.03 -7.12 -15.54
N GLU A 5 1.07 -7.40 -16.83
CA GLU A 5 0.48 -8.59 -17.43
C GLU A 5 1.51 -9.32 -18.28
N THR A 6 1.45 -10.64 -18.22
CA THR A 6 2.16 -11.56 -19.11
C THR A 6 1.10 -12.49 -19.72
N PRO A 7 1.42 -13.24 -20.81
CA PRO A 7 0.45 -14.14 -21.44
C PRO A 7 -0.23 -15.13 -20.47
N ASN A 8 0.44 -15.46 -19.37
CA ASN A 8 -0.03 -16.45 -18.40
C ASN A 8 -0.47 -15.84 -17.05
N LYS A 9 -0.30 -14.52 -16.85
CA LYS A 9 -0.47 -13.92 -15.52
C LYS A 9 -0.74 -12.42 -15.58
N SER A 10 -1.82 -11.98 -14.94
CA SER A 10 -2.04 -10.58 -14.57
C SER A 10 -1.71 -10.38 -13.10
N VAL A 11 -1.01 -9.29 -12.76
CA VAL A 11 -0.59 -8.97 -11.39
C VAL A 11 -0.94 -7.53 -11.03
N ILE A 12 -1.84 -7.39 -10.07
CA ILE A 12 -2.10 -6.13 -9.38
C ILE A 12 -1.07 -5.98 -8.26
N LYS A 13 -0.21 -4.98 -8.35
CA LYS A 13 0.92 -4.87 -7.42
C LYS A 13 0.42 -4.58 -6.00
N GLY A 14 0.84 -5.40 -5.04
CA GLY A 14 0.50 -5.24 -3.62
C GLY A 14 -0.77 -5.96 -3.19
N ILE A 15 -1.49 -6.61 -4.12
CA ILE A 15 -2.68 -7.41 -3.85
C ILE A 15 -2.34 -8.90 -4.03
N SER A 16 -2.77 -9.74 -3.08
CA SER A 16 -2.57 -11.20 -3.18
C SER A 16 -3.39 -11.79 -4.32
N LYS A 17 -2.88 -12.86 -4.94
CA LYS A 17 -3.61 -13.60 -5.99
C LYS A 17 -4.95 -14.18 -5.52
N ASN A 18 -5.10 -14.45 -4.23
CA ASN A 18 -6.30 -15.01 -3.62
C ASN A 18 -7.20 -13.93 -2.98
N ALA A 19 -6.90 -12.65 -3.22
CA ALA A 19 -7.72 -11.56 -2.71
C ALA A 19 -9.06 -11.51 -3.46
N VAL A 20 -10.13 -11.18 -2.74
CA VAL A 20 -11.46 -10.96 -3.31
C VAL A 20 -11.61 -9.47 -3.56
N LYS A 21 -11.92 -9.07 -4.80
CA LYS A 21 -12.27 -7.68 -5.12
C LYS A 21 -13.62 -7.38 -4.49
N LEU A 22 -13.70 -6.33 -3.68
CA LEU A 22 -14.95 -5.84 -3.10
C LEU A 22 -15.57 -4.78 -4.00
N GLU A 23 -14.79 -3.74 -4.28
CA GLU A 23 -15.15 -2.57 -5.08
C GLU A 23 -13.94 -2.14 -5.92
N ASP A 24 -14.08 -1.09 -6.74
CA ASP A 24 -12.93 -0.62 -7.49
C ASP A 24 -11.84 -0.04 -6.58
N GLY A 25 -10.62 -0.55 -6.75
CA GLY A 25 -9.50 -0.24 -5.85
C GLY A 25 -9.56 -0.87 -4.45
N SER A 26 -10.59 -1.64 -4.09
CA SER A 26 -10.74 -2.25 -2.75
C SER A 26 -10.73 -3.78 -2.81
N PHE A 27 -9.83 -4.41 -2.03
CA PHE A 27 -9.60 -5.85 -2.06
C PHE A 27 -9.51 -6.44 -0.65
N GLN A 28 -10.28 -7.49 -0.36
CA GLN A 28 -10.17 -8.24 0.88
C GLN A 28 -9.20 -9.42 0.72
N GLN A 29 -8.27 -9.57 1.66
CA GLN A 29 -7.33 -10.69 1.66
C GLN A 29 -7.03 -11.18 3.08
N GLN A 30 -6.48 -12.38 3.16
CA GLN A 30 -6.02 -12.94 4.41
C GLN A 30 -4.68 -12.31 4.84
N GLN A 31 -4.58 -11.95 6.11
CA GLN A 31 -3.35 -11.57 6.78
C GLN A 31 -2.96 -12.69 7.73
N TRP A 32 -1.82 -13.32 7.40
CA TRP A 32 -1.22 -14.36 8.21
C TRP A 32 -0.28 -13.71 9.23
N PRO A 33 -0.33 -14.13 10.51
CA PRO A 33 0.62 -13.65 11.49
C PRO A 33 2.02 -14.18 11.16
N SER A 34 3.03 -13.35 11.41
CA SER A 34 4.41 -13.83 11.35
C SER A 34 4.73 -14.69 12.57
N LEU A 35 5.72 -15.59 12.46
CA LEU A 35 6.20 -16.38 13.58
C LEU A 35 6.60 -15.50 14.77
N ARG A 36 7.33 -14.41 14.52
CA ARG A 36 7.69 -13.42 15.54
C ARG A 36 6.46 -12.79 16.20
N GLY A 37 5.39 -12.57 15.44
CA GLY A 37 4.12 -12.04 15.94
C GLY A 37 3.43 -13.02 16.88
N ILE A 38 3.42 -14.31 16.53
CA ILE A 38 2.85 -15.38 17.37
C ILE A 38 3.65 -15.50 18.68
N LEU A 39 4.98 -15.56 18.60
CA LEU A 39 5.85 -15.69 19.78
C LEU A 39 5.81 -14.50 20.75
N ARG A 40 5.37 -13.32 20.27
CA ARG A 40 5.14 -12.14 21.12
C ARG A 40 3.72 -12.08 21.69
N GLY A 41 2.82 -12.93 21.22
CA GLY A 41 1.47 -13.03 21.71
C GLY A 41 1.41 -13.70 23.08
N SER A 42 0.27 -13.56 23.75
CA SER A 42 -0.02 -14.24 25.02
C SER A 42 -0.28 -15.75 24.86
N ASP A 43 -0.60 -16.20 23.64
CA ASP A 43 -0.84 -17.59 23.29
C ASP A 43 0.03 -17.94 22.08
N SER A 44 1.07 -18.75 22.31
CA SER A 44 2.06 -19.17 21.31
C SER A 44 1.69 -20.46 20.59
N ASP A 45 0.70 -21.21 21.10
CA ASP A 45 0.33 -22.53 20.59
C ASP A 45 -0.74 -22.44 19.50
N SER A 46 -1.34 -21.26 19.33
CA SER A 46 -2.35 -21.00 18.31
C SER A 46 -2.02 -19.78 17.45
N TYR A 47 -2.69 -19.66 16.30
CA TYR A 47 -2.61 -18.48 15.45
C TYR A 47 -3.97 -18.15 14.84
N THR A 48 -4.23 -16.86 14.60
CA THR A 48 -5.47 -16.39 13.96
C THR A 48 -5.16 -15.74 12.62
N VAL A 49 -5.80 -16.22 11.56
CA VAL A 49 -5.75 -15.57 10.23
C VAL A 49 -6.82 -14.48 10.18
N LYS A 50 -6.41 -13.24 9.95
CA LYS A 50 -7.34 -12.10 9.87
C LYS A 50 -7.75 -11.84 8.43
N LYS A 51 -8.96 -11.34 8.21
CA LYS A 51 -9.33 -10.71 6.93
C LYS A 51 -9.02 -9.22 7.02
N VAL A 52 -8.30 -8.72 6.04
CA VAL A 52 -7.96 -7.29 5.92
C VAL A 52 -8.38 -6.75 4.57
N THR A 53 -8.90 -5.53 4.58
CA THR A 53 -9.24 -4.79 3.36
C THR A 53 -8.06 -3.89 2.98
N LYS A 54 -7.58 -4.02 1.74
CA LYS A 54 -6.59 -3.15 1.14
C LYS A 54 -7.26 -2.19 0.18
N VAL A 55 -7.02 -0.89 0.40
CA VAL A 55 -7.42 0.18 -0.52
C VAL A 55 -6.21 0.57 -1.35
N LEU A 56 -6.34 0.52 -2.66
CA LEU A 56 -5.27 0.75 -3.62
C LEU A 56 -5.53 2.04 -4.39
N THR A 57 -4.75 3.08 -4.07
CA THR A 57 -4.83 4.38 -4.76
C THR A 57 -3.98 4.32 -6.04
N ARG A 58 -4.62 4.54 -7.19
CA ARG A 58 -3.98 4.47 -8.52
C ARG A 58 -3.22 5.74 -8.89
N LYS A 59 -3.54 6.87 -8.27
CA LYS A 59 -2.83 8.15 -8.45
C LYS A 59 -1.42 8.03 -7.86
N TYR A 60 -0.40 8.15 -8.71
CA TYR A 60 0.99 8.03 -8.29
C TYR A 60 1.52 9.39 -7.80
N THR A 61 1.32 9.68 -6.52
CA THR A 61 1.77 10.91 -5.86
C THR A 61 3.04 10.64 -5.06
N LYS A 62 4.15 10.32 -5.72
CA LYS A 62 5.43 10.04 -5.04
C LYS A 62 6.48 11.14 -5.25
N GLY A 63 6.09 12.20 -5.93
CA GLY A 63 6.95 13.30 -6.32
C GLY A 63 6.36 14.04 -7.51
N ASP A 64 6.98 15.16 -7.84
CA ASP A 64 6.67 15.94 -9.02
C ASP A 64 7.44 15.36 -10.21
N VAL A 65 6.70 15.11 -11.29
CA VAL A 65 7.28 14.58 -12.53
C VAL A 65 7.55 15.76 -13.44
N SER A 66 8.82 16.02 -13.72
CA SER A 66 9.26 17.05 -14.66
C SER A 66 8.96 16.63 -16.11
N ALA A 67 8.99 17.59 -17.04
CA ALA A 67 8.65 17.34 -18.44
C ALA A 67 9.59 16.35 -19.15
N ASP A 68 10.80 16.17 -18.64
CA ASP A 68 11.81 15.21 -19.08
C ASP A 68 11.66 13.81 -18.42
N GLY A 69 10.68 13.63 -17.53
CA GLY A 69 10.34 12.35 -16.91
C GLY A 69 11.12 12.03 -15.64
N PHE A 70 11.95 12.94 -15.13
CA PHE A 70 12.55 12.81 -13.80
C PHE A 70 11.49 12.99 -12.71
N VAL A 71 11.66 12.25 -11.61
CA VAL A 71 10.77 12.34 -10.44
C VAL A 71 11.51 13.01 -9.30
N HIS A 72 11.07 14.20 -8.92
CA HIS A 72 11.57 14.94 -7.77
C HIS A 72 10.76 14.58 -6.53
N PRO A 73 11.38 14.13 -5.42
CA PRO A 73 10.67 13.91 -4.17
C PRO A 73 9.98 15.20 -3.71
N PHE A 74 8.81 15.08 -3.08
CA PHE A 74 8.17 16.24 -2.48
C PHE A 74 9.08 16.87 -1.41
N SER A 75 9.26 18.18 -1.48
CA SER A 75 9.97 18.93 -0.45
C SER A 75 9.07 19.08 0.78
N LEU A 76 9.44 18.42 1.88
CA LEU A 76 8.69 18.54 3.14
C LEU A 76 8.82 19.95 3.76
N TYR A 77 9.86 20.71 3.40
CA TYR A 77 10.12 22.04 3.95
C TYR A 77 9.16 23.12 3.42
N GLU A 78 8.63 22.98 2.20
CA GLU A 78 7.70 23.97 1.62
C GLU A 78 6.31 23.92 2.27
N TYR A 79 5.91 22.77 2.81
CA TYR A 79 4.61 22.60 3.48
C TYR A 79 4.56 23.27 4.87
N ASP A 80 5.68 23.37 5.58
CA ASP A 80 5.72 23.96 6.93
C ASP A 80 5.60 25.49 6.91
N GLN A 81 6.00 26.13 5.80
CA GLN A 81 6.02 27.60 5.66
C GLN A 81 4.65 28.24 5.54
N GLN A 82 3.62 27.51 5.11
CA GLN A 82 2.25 28.06 4.99
C GLN A 82 1.57 28.25 6.35
N THR A 83 2.03 27.56 7.38
CA THR A 83 1.47 27.60 8.73
C THR A 83 2.03 28.74 9.60
N LEU A 84 3.15 29.35 9.20
CA LEU A 84 3.92 30.28 10.03
C LEU A 84 3.63 31.78 9.74
N TRP A 85 2.71 32.08 8.82
CA TRP A 85 2.37 33.46 8.43
C TRP A 85 0.86 33.75 8.52
N GLN A 86 0.16 33.11 9.45
CA GLN A 86 -1.22 33.46 9.83
C GLN A 86 -1.28 33.81 11.33
N GLU A 87 -0.64 34.91 11.73
CA GLU A 87 -0.93 35.66 12.96
C GLU A 87 -1.01 37.16 12.63
#